data_AF-A0A6G3T024-F1
#
_entry.id   AF-A0A6G3T024-F1
#
_cell.length_a   1.000
_cell.length_b   1.000
_cell.length_c   1.000
_cell.angle_alpha   90.00
_cell.angle_beta   90.00
_cell.angle_gamma   90.00
#
_symmetry.space_group_name_H-M   'P 1'
#
loop_
_entity.id
_entity.type
_entity.pdbx_description
1 polymer ?
#
loop_
_entity_poly.entity_id
_entity_poly.type
_entity_poly.pdbx_seq_one_letter_code
_entity_poly.pdbx_strand_id
1 'polypeptide(L)'
;GPAAEPAVRAVLGDPELGGLARVWLAERGAADVPAPPEDMIFWLAIDTIAAQLDADGELDELQGLIEGLSAQHSGFFDEVWRVDHPATADVLEAMGRLHSDKKAAKEARKAAFKARSRAGG
;
A
#
# COMPACT_ATOMS: atom_id res chain seq x y z
N GLY A 1 9.15 1.31 22.27
CA GLY A 1 9.50 2.40 23.23
C GLY A 1 10.74 3.12 22.75
N PRO A 2 11.27 4.12 23.50
CA PRO A 2 12.42 4.94 23.07
C PRO A 2 13.66 4.14 22.66
N ALA A 3 13.89 2.99 23.31
CA ALA A 3 14.99 2.08 22.96
C ALA A 3 14.90 1.47 21.55
N ALA A 4 13.70 1.45 20.94
CA ALA A 4 13.49 0.89 19.61
C ALA A 4 13.72 1.92 18.49
N GLU A 5 13.70 3.23 18.79
CA GLU A 5 13.81 4.27 17.76
C GLU A 5 15.10 4.15 16.91
N PRO A 6 16.29 3.90 17.48
CA PRO A 6 17.50 3.72 16.66
C PRO A 6 17.40 2.55 15.68
N ALA A 7 16.78 1.44 16.09
CA ALA A 7 16.58 0.28 15.23
C ALA A 7 15.56 0.58 14.11
N VAL A 8 14.48 1.30 14.42
CA VAL A 8 13.49 1.73 13.43
C VAL A 8 14.12 2.71 12.42
N ARG A 9 14.95 3.64 12.89
CA ARG A 9 15.67 4.57 11.98
C ARG A 9 16.68 3.87 11.08
N ALA A 10 17.28 2.77 11.53
CA ALA A 10 18.25 2.01 10.74
C ALA A 10 17.65 1.37 9.48
N VAL A 11 16.34 1.11 9.46
CA VAL A 11 15.63 0.50 8.32
C VAL A 11 14.93 1.52 7.42
N LEU A 12 15.16 2.83 7.59
CA LEU A 12 14.51 3.85 6.74
C LEU A 12 14.86 3.74 5.25
N GLY A 13 16.00 3.14 4.91
CA GLY A 13 16.40 2.87 3.53
C GLY A 13 15.95 1.51 3.00
N ASP A 14 15.34 0.68 3.85
CA ASP A 14 14.82 -0.63 3.43
C ASP A 14 13.55 -0.45 2.60
N PRO A 15 13.45 -1.07 1.41
CA PRO A 15 12.30 -0.88 0.52
C PRO A 15 10.98 -1.41 1.09
N GLU A 16 11.03 -2.45 1.92
CA GLU A 16 9.86 -3.12 2.49
C GLU A 16 9.50 -2.53 3.87
N LEU A 17 10.52 -2.32 4.72
CA LEU A 17 10.32 -1.86 6.10
C LEU A 17 10.30 -0.33 6.24
N GLY A 18 10.92 0.39 5.29
CA GLY A 18 11.11 1.83 5.39
C GLY A 18 9.80 2.62 5.44
N GLY A 19 8.76 2.15 4.76
CA GLY A 19 7.43 2.77 4.81
C GLY A 19 6.83 2.70 6.22
N LEU A 20 6.73 1.48 6.77
CA LEU A 20 6.17 1.25 8.10
C LEU A 20 7.01 1.91 9.20
N ALA A 21 8.33 1.93 9.06
CA ALA A 21 9.24 2.62 9.98
C ALA A 21 8.93 4.13 10.06
N ARG A 22 8.61 4.78 8.94
CA ARG A 22 8.22 6.20 8.91
C ARG A 22 6.87 6.43 9.58
N VAL A 23 5.88 5.58 9.35
CA VAL A 23 4.58 5.64 10.04
C VAL A 23 4.80 5.56 11.55
N TRP A 24 5.55 4.56 12.00
CA TRP A 24 5.85 4.35 13.42
C TRP A 24 6.51 5.57 14.07
N LEU A 25 7.46 6.21 13.37
CA LEU A 25 8.16 7.41 13.82
C LEU A 25 7.24 8.64 13.86
N ALA A 26 6.42 8.83 12.82
CA ALA A 26 5.49 9.94 12.71
C ALA A 26 4.42 9.92 13.82
N GLU A 27 3.85 8.75 14.11
CA GLU A 27 2.90 8.54 15.22
C GLU A 27 3.47 8.94 16.59
N ARG A 28 4.80 8.95 16.72
CA ARG A 28 5.52 9.30 17.95
C ARG A 28 6.07 10.71 17.94
N GLY A 29 5.74 11.51 16.93
CA GLY A 29 6.20 12.89 16.80
C GLY A 29 7.71 12.99 16.60
N ALA A 30 8.36 11.95 16.06
CA ALA A 30 9.79 11.97 15.80
C ALA A 30 10.11 13.06 14.77
N ALA A 31 11.10 13.90 15.07
CA ALA A 31 11.61 14.89 14.14
C ALA A 31 12.54 14.25 13.09
N ASP A 32 12.79 15.01 12.02
CA ASP A 32 13.79 14.70 10.99
C ASP A 32 13.58 13.33 10.32
N VAL A 33 12.33 12.98 10.05
CA VAL A 33 11.96 11.79 9.27
C VAL A 33 11.89 12.19 7.79
N PRO A 34 12.73 11.63 6.91
CA PRO A 34 12.69 11.97 5.48
C PRO A 34 11.39 11.47 4.84
N ALA A 35 10.86 12.24 3.89
CA ALA A 35 9.72 11.80 3.09
C ALA A 35 10.05 10.48 2.36
N PRO A 36 9.10 9.54 2.28
CA PRO A 36 9.30 8.31 1.52
C PRO A 36 9.32 8.60 0.01
N PRO A 37 10.08 7.84 -0.78
CA PRO A 37 9.90 7.82 -2.23
C PRO A 37 8.54 7.21 -2.59
N GLU A 38 8.05 7.51 -3.80
CA GLU A 38 6.69 7.13 -4.23
C GLU A 38 6.48 5.61 -4.34
N ASP A 39 7.48 4.87 -4.80
CA ASP A 39 7.47 3.41 -4.85
C ASP A 39 7.24 2.78 -3.47
N MET A 40 7.90 3.31 -2.44
CA MET A 40 7.72 2.90 -1.05
C MET A 40 6.31 3.24 -0.52
N ILE A 41 5.72 4.35 -0.94
CA ILE A 41 4.33 4.69 -0.59
C ILE A 41 3.38 3.63 -1.17
N PHE A 42 3.54 3.28 -2.45
CA PHE A 42 2.68 2.27 -3.06
C PHE A 42 2.92 0.86 -2.51
N TRP A 43 4.17 0.51 -2.21
CA TRP A 43 4.51 -0.76 -1.56
C TRP A 43 3.80 -0.88 -0.21
N LEU A 44 3.89 0.15 0.65
CA LEU A 44 3.21 0.16 1.94
C LEU A 44 1.69 0.14 1.80
N ALA A 45 1.12 0.84 0.80
CA ALA A 45 -0.32 0.81 0.55
C ALA A 45 -0.80 -0.61 0.19
N ILE A 46 -0.05 -1.33 -0.65
CA ILE A 46 -0.34 -2.73 -0.98
C ILE A 46 -0.24 -3.60 0.29
N ASP A 47 0.86 -3.51 1.03
CA ASP A 47 1.11 -4.31 2.24
C ASP A 47 0.00 -4.09 3.29
N THR A 48 -0.42 -2.84 3.49
CA THR A 48 -1.48 -2.49 4.43
C THR A 48 -2.83 -3.12 4.02
N ILE A 49 -3.19 -3.05 2.74
CA ILE A 49 -4.43 -3.66 2.25
C ILE A 49 -4.34 -5.19 2.31
N ALA A 50 -3.18 -5.77 1.98
CA ALA A 50 -2.95 -7.21 2.08
C ALA A 50 -3.11 -7.71 3.53
N ALA A 51 -2.48 -7.04 4.49
CA ALA A 51 -2.63 -7.34 5.91
C ALA A 51 -4.09 -7.23 6.37
N GLN A 52 -4.84 -6.24 5.87
CA GLN A 52 -6.26 -6.07 6.22
C GLN A 52 -7.17 -7.11 5.55
N LEU A 53 -6.80 -7.65 4.38
CA LEU A 53 -7.50 -8.75 3.72
C LEU A 53 -7.32 -10.08 4.46
N ASP A 54 -6.13 -10.28 5.04
CA ASP A 54 -5.81 -11.47 5.84
C ASP A 54 -6.38 -11.39 7.27
N ALA A 55 -6.70 -10.19 7.74
CA ALA A 55 -7.44 -9.99 8.97
C ALA A 55 -8.94 -10.31 8.73
N ASP A 56 -9.56 -11.06 9.63
CA ASP A 56 -11.03 -11.24 9.68
C ASP A 56 -11.73 -9.94 10.14
N GLY A 57 -11.56 -8.87 9.36
CA GLY A 57 -12.06 -7.52 9.64
C GLY A 57 -13.36 -7.17 8.94
N GLU A 58 -13.92 -6.01 9.32
CA GLU A 58 -15.17 -5.50 8.76
C GLU A 58 -14.97 -5.00 7.31
N LEU A 59 -15.81 -5.50 6.39
CA LEU A 59 -15.69 -5.20 4.96
C LEU A 59 -15.84 -3.70 4.63
N ASP A 60 -16.63 -2.97 5.42
CA ASP A 60 -16.86 -1.54 5.22
C ASP A 60 -15.62 -0.71 5.58
N GLU A 61 -14.87 -1.11 6.61
CA GLU A 61 -13.60 -0.47 6.98
C GLU A 61 -12.55 -0.68 5.88
N LEU A 62 -12.46 -1.90 5.36
CA LEU A 62 -11.58 -2.23 4.25
C LEU A 62 -11.96 -1.46 2.97
N GLN A 63 -13.25 -1.31 2.66
CA GLN A 63 -13.70 -0.49 1.54
C GLN A 63 -13.27 0.98 1.73
N GLY A 64 -13.47 1.54 2.92
CA GLY A 64 -13.05 2.91 3.24
C GLY A 64 -11.54 3.12 3.11
N LEU A 65 -10.73 2.15 3.54
CA LEU A 65 -9.27 2.16 3.38
C LEU A 65 -8.87 2.18 1.90
N ILE A 66 -9.45 1.28 1.09
CA ILE A 66 -9.18 1.18 -0.36
C ILE A 66 -9.47 2.50 -1.07
N GLU A 67 -10.61 3.13 -0.75
CA GLU A 67 -11.02 4.39 -1.36
C GLU A 67 -10.13 5.56 -0.90
N GLY A 68 -9.80 5.60 0.39
CA GLY A 68 -8.92 6.63 0.96
C GLY A 68 -7.51 6.59 0.37
N LEU A 69 -6.93 5.41 0.20
CA LEU A 69 -5.58 5.25 -0.37
C LEU A 69 -5.54 5.56 -1.88
N SER A 70 -6.51 5.06 -2.64
CA SER A 70 -6.55 5.30 -4.09
C SER A 70 -6.88 6.76 -4.45
N ALA A 71 -7.63 7.48 -3.61
CA ALA A 71 -7.96 8.88 -3.83
C ALA A 71 -6.79 9.85 -3.57
N GLN A 72 -5.80 9.46 -2.75
CA GLN A 72 -4.64 10.31 -2.43
C GLN A 72 -3.70 10.51 -3.62
N HIS A 73 -3.71 9.61 -4.61
CA HIS A 73 -2.80 9.64 -5.74
C HIS A 73 -3.56 9.58 -7.07
N SER A 74 -3.57 10.71 -7.80
CA SER A 74 -4.07 10.72 -9.17
C SER A 74 -3.25 9.76 -10.03
N GLY A 75 -3.90 8.81 -10.69
CA GLY A 75 -3.19 7.78 -11.47
C GLY A 75 -2.67 6.61 -10.65
N PHE A 76 -3.13 6.42 -9.40
CA PHE A 76 -2.76 5.27 -8.55
C PHE A 76 -2.73 3.95 -9.31
N PHE A 77 -3.81 3.59 -10.03
CA PHE A 77 -3.91 2.33 -10.78
C PHE A 77 -3.01 2.25 -12.02
N ASP A 78 -2.52 3.39 -12.52
CA ASP A 78 -1.59 3.42 -13.63
C ASP A 78 -0.16 3.08 -13.19
N GLU A 79 0.18 3.31 -11.92
CA GLU A 79 1.52 3.09 -11.36
C GLU A 79 1.63 1.85 -10.46
N VAL A 80 0.67 1.64 -9.56
CA VAL A 80 0.73 0.63 -8.50
C VAL A 80 0.94 -0.81 -9.00
N TRP A 81 0.47 -1.15 -10.20
CA TRP A 81 0.64 -2.49 -10.77
C TRP A 81 2.10 -2.84 -11.09
N ARG A 82 2.99 -1.83 -11.14
CA ARG A 82 4.43 -1.99 -11.35
C ARG A 82 5.20 -2.19 -10.04
N VAL A 83 4.56 -2.09 -8.89
CA VAL A 83 5.22 -2.30 -7.60
C VAL A 83 5.61 -3.77 -7.46
N ASP A 84 6.86 -4.00 -7.04
CA ASP A 84 7.40 -5.32 -6.75
C ASP A 84 7.01 -5.76 -5.34
N HIS A 85 5.77 -6.23 -5.20
CA HIS A 85 5.21 -6.76 -3.96
C HIS A 85 4.47 -8.07 -4.27
N PRO A 86 4.64 -9.15 -3.48
CA PRO A 86 4.01 -10.45 -3.74
C PRO A 86 2.47 -10.39 -3.87
N ALA A 87 1.82 -9.56 -3.04
CA ALA A 87 0.38 -9.38 -3.03
C ALA A 87 -0.19 -8.36 -4.04
N THR A 88 0.62 -7.72 -4.90
CA THR A 88 0.16 -6.63 -5.79
C THR A 88 -1.09 -7.02 -6.60
N ALA A 89 -1.08 -8.20 -7.22
CA ALA A 89 -2.19 -8.64 -8.06
C ALA A 89 -3.47 -8.87 -7.24
N ASP A 90 -3.36 -9.57 -6.10
CA ASP A 90 -4.51 -9.96 -5.28
C ASP A 90 -5.14 -8.74 -4.59
N VAL A 91 -4.32 -7.78 -4.14
CA VAL A 91 -4.80 -6.50 -3.63
C VAL A 91 -5.57 -5.73 -4.70
N LEU A 92 -5.05 -5.63 -5.92
CA LEU A 92 -5.74 -4.91 -7.00
C LEU A 92 -7.05 -5.59 -7.41
N GLU A 93 -7.15 -6.91 -7.31
CA GLU A 93 -8.41 -7.63 -7.52
C GLU A 93 -9.41 -7.34 -6.41
N ALA A 94 -8.98 -7.34 -5.15
CA ALA A 94 -9.80 -6.99 -4.01
C ALA A 94 -10.32 -5.55 -4.14
N MET A 95 -9.46 -4.58 -4.50
CA MET A 95 -9.86 -3.21 -4.80
C MET A 95 -10.90 -3.17 -5.92
N GLY A 96 -10.69 -3.92 -7.01
CA GLY A 96 -11.66 -4.01 -8.09
C GLY A 96 -13.02 -4.56 -7.65
N ARG A 97 -13.05 -5.48 -6.69
CA ARG A 97 -14.29 -6.08 -6.14
C ARG A 97 -14.99 -5.15 -5.16
N LEU A 98 -14.24 -4.46 -4.30
CA LEU A 98 -14.76 -3.76 -3.13
C LEU A 98 -15.00 -2.26 -3.35
N HIS A 99 -14.32 -1.62 -4.30
CA HIS A 99 -14.43 -0.17 -4.51
C HIS A 99 -15.84 0.25 -4.96
N SER A 100 -16.44 1.26 -4.31
CA SER A 100 -17.81 1.72 -4.63
C SER A 100 -17.91 2.46 -5.96
N ASP A 101 -16.92 3.30 -6.29
CA ASP A 101 -16.79 3.94 -7.61
C ASP A 101 -16.51 2.91 -8.72
N LYS A 102 -17.43 2.81 -9.68
CA LYS A 102 -17.36 1.85 -10.80
C LYS A 102 -16.18 2.09 -11.74
N LYS A 103 -15.74 3.33 -11.93
CA LYS A 103 -14.57 3.69 -12.75
C LYS A 103 -13.30 3.23 -12.06
N ALA A 104 -13.13 3.57 -10.78
CA ALA A 104 -11.97 3.14 -9.99
C ALA A 104 -11.90 1.61 -9.90
N ALA A 105 -13.03 0.95 -9.63
CA ALA A 105 -13.14 -0.50 -9.63
C ALA A 105 -12.73 -1.12 -10.98
N LYS A 106 -13.03 -0.46 -12.11
CA LYS A 106 -12.64 -0.94 -13.44
C LYS A 106 -11.13 -0.78 -13.68
N GLU A 107 -10.56 0.35 -13.30
CA GLU A 107 -9.11 0.57 -13.44
C GLU A 107 -8.30 -0.38 -12.54
N ALA A 108 -8.76 -0.64 -11.32
CA ALA A 108 -8.17 -1.65 -10.42
C ALA A 108 -8.12 -3.05 -11.07
N ARG A 109 -9.23 -3.52 -11.68
CA ARG A 109 -9.26 -4.81 -12.39
C ARG A 109 -8.29 -4.87 -13.57
N LYS A 110 -8.14 -3.77 -14.32
CA LYS A 110 -7.14 -3.70 -15.40
C LYS A 110 -5.72 -3.74 -14.85
N ALA A 111 -5.46 -3.00 -13.77
CA ALA A 111 -4.17 -2.99 -13.09
C ALA A 111 -3.80 -4.38 -12.57
N ALA A 112 -4.74 -5.09 -11.95
CA ALA A 112 -4.56 -6.50 -11.54
C ALA A 112 -4.16 -7.40 -12.71
N PHE A 113 -4.84 -7.28 -13.85
CA PHE A 113 -4.50 -8.04 -15.05
C PHE A 113 -3.07 -7.75 -15.52
N LYS A 114 -2.66 -6.47 -15.59
CA LYS A 114 -1.29 -6.08 -15.94
C LYS A 114 -0.26 -6.67 -14.96
N ALA A 115 -0.53 -6.62 -13.66
CA ALA A 115 0.35 -7.17 -12.62
C ALA A 115 0.56 -8.68 -12.79
N ARG A 116 -0.52 -9.45 -13.01
CA ARG A 116 -0.41 -10.90 -13.26
C ARG A 116 0.37 -11.21 -14.55
N SER A 117 0.11 -10.48 -15.63
CA SER A 117 0.85 -10.66 -16.89
C SER A 117 2.35 -10.41 -16.75
N ARG A 118 2.76 -9.49 -15.86
CA ARG A 118 4.17 -9.24 -15.56
C ARG A 118 4.80 -10.34 -14.69
N ALA A 119 4.06 -10.90 -13.74
CA ALA A 119 4.59 -11.93 -12.84
C ALA A 119 4.72 -13.32 -13.49
N GLY A 120 3.92 -13.60 -14.52
CA GLY A 120 3.91 -14.87 -15.24
C GLY A 120 4.68 -14.89 -16.57
N GLY A 121 5.35 -13.79 -16.95
CA GLY A 121 6.21 -13.69 -18.14
C GLY A 121 7.67 -13.67 -17.77
#